data_AF-A0A1L9UM97-F1
#
_entry.id   AF-A0A1L9UM97-F1
#
_cell.length_a   1.000
_cell.length_b   1.000
_cell.length_c   1.000
_cell.angle_alpha   90.00
_cell.angle_beta   90.00
_cell.angle_gamma   90.00
#
_symmetry.space_group_name_H-M   'P 1'
#
loop_
_entity.id
_entity.type
_entity.pdbx_description
1 polymer ?
#
loop_
_entity_poly.entity_id
_entity_poly.type
_entity_poly.pdbx_seq_one_letter_code
_entity_poly.pdbx_strand_id
1 'polypeptide(L)'
;MTNMNSLSQSLEKVRLDDRSTTGKNVKGKPIKKQRTKKPPIEPFRFFDLPSEIRLRVYHFVLFTPKRRRTPRITGSVGASSKKNPPLSPTSHRVALFLASRRMHDEASDYFYSTQVFRLFHLQDYSRMPTIRAIAPRYRPSIATVELILGSSWTAPPREWTITRSLGLEEMERMRTFKVFLEVDPSHPVFEGFRISKDFYTDFAGDLLKNVLERLPNLEYVEFDGWPSVRKSGALMKRLMHEVRAAGKKIAWGPERGWTDYDGEEFSDDAYGVKAHEKKMEEKARRKKELEEAQEFARLHGLPPPPLSLFNPYLDY
;
A
#
# COMPACT_ATOMS: atom_id res chain seq x y z
N MET A 1 -0.96 -77.78 4.54
CA MET A 1 -0.44 -76.97 5.66
C MET A 1 -0.06 -75.60 5.11
N THR A 2 -0.99 -74.64 5.20
CA THR A 2 -0.90 -73.31 4.60
C THR A 2 -0.25 -72.32 5.58
N ASN A 3 0.85 -71.69 5.16
CA ASN A 3 1.56 -70.65 5.90
C ASN A 3 0.63 -69.46 6.18
N MET A 4 0.32 -69.22 7.46
CA MET A 4 -0.37 -68.00 7.89
C MET A 4 0.60 -66.81 7.84
N ASN A 5 0.17 -65.72 7.19
CA ASN A 5 0.92 -64.48 7.07
C ASN A 5 1.18 -63.83 8.44
N SER A 6 2.39 -63.31 8.64
CA SER A 6 2.86 -62.58 9.83
C SER A 6 1.86 -61.55 10.41
N LEU A 7 1.04 -60.94 9.56
CA LEU A 7 0.02 -59.97 9.95
C LEU A 7 -1.11 -60.58 10.78
N SER A 8 -1.50 -61.83 10.49
CA SER A 8 -2.54 -62.54 11.25
C SER A 8 -2.08 -62.93 12.66
N GLN A 9 -0.83 -63.34 12.83
CA GLN A 9 -0.22 -63.57 14.16
C GLN A 9 -0.09 -62.28 14.99
N SER A 10 -0.01 -61.13 14.33
CA SER A 10 0.12 -59.82 14.98
C SER A 10 -1.22 -59.33 15.55
N LEU A 11 -2.32 -59.61 14.85
CA LEU A 11 -3.66 -59.19 15.23
C LEU A 11 -4.27 -60.05 16.35
N GLU A 12 -3.85 -61.32 16.45
CA GLU A 12 -4.32 -62.23 17.50
C GLU A 12 -3.81 -61.83 18.91
N LYS A 13 -2.73 -61.05 18.97
CA LYS A 13 -2.10 -60.58 20.22
C LYS A 13 -2.73 -59.31 20.80
N VAL A 14 -3.70 -58.71 20.12
CA VAL A 14 -4.38 -57.50 20.61
C VAL A 14 -5.75 -57.90 21.15
N ARG A 15 -5.81 -58.28 22.43
CA ARG A 15 -7.08 -58.44 23.16
C ARG A 15 -7.44 -57.11 23.84
N LEU A 16 -8.69 -56.69 23.67
CA LEU A 16 -9.21 -55.36 24.06
C LEU A 16 -9.51 -55.20 25.56
N ASP A 17 -9.17 -56.17 26.41
CA ASP A 17 -9.58 -56.19 27.82
C ASP A 17 -8.47 -55.97 28.86
N ASP A 18 -7.25 -55.58 28.47
CA ASP A 18 -6.22 -55.20 29.45
C ASP A 18 -6.45 -53.78 29.99
N ARG A 19 -7.46 -53.67 30.85
CA ARG A 19 -7.62 -52.57 31.79
C ARG A 19 -6.43 -52.51 32.73
N SER A 20 -5.86 -51.32 32.83
CA SER A 20 -4.78 -50.93 33.71
C SER A 20 -4.99 -51.40 35.15
N THR A 21 -4.09 -52.25 35.65
CA THR A 21 -3.94 -52.41 37.10
C THR A 21 -2.50 -52.66 37.52
N THR A 22 -2.09 -51.83 38.47
CA THR A 22 -1.07 -52.05 39.50
C THR A 22 0.41 -51.95 39.10
N GLY A 23 1.09 -51.06 39.83
CA GLY A 23 2.52 -50.85 39.75
C GLY A 23 3.30 -52.04 40.31
N LYS A 24 4.35 -52.40 39.60
CA LYS A 24 5.55 -53.00 40.19
C LYS A 24 6.75 -52.24 39.66
N ASN A 25 7.48 -51.66 40.60
CA ASN A 25 8.66 -50.85 40.41
C ASN A 25 9.82 -51.78 39.99
N VAL A 26 9.88 -52.16 38.72
CA VAL A 26 11.00 -52.91 38.17
C VAL A 26 12.05 -51.91 37.72
N LYS A 27 13.17 -51.85 38.44
CA LYS A 27 14.39 -51.12 38.06
C LYS A 27 15.02 -51.78 36.82
N GLY A 28 14.39 -51.62 35.66
CA GLY A 28 14.98 -51.92 34.36
C GLY A 28 15.90 -50.78 33.93
N LYS A 29 17.19 -51.07 33.73
CA LYS A 29 18.13 -50.14 33.08
C LYS A 29 17.49 -49.63 31.77
N PRO A 30 17.59 -48.32 31.45
CA PRO A 30 16.95 -47.78 30.28
C PRO A 30 17.53 -48.48 29.03
N ILE A 31 16.69 -49.24 28.33
CA ILE A 31 17.02 -49.79 27.02
C ILE A 31 17.25 -48.59 26.11
N LYS A 32 18.53 -48.29 25.85
CA LYS A 32 18.94 -47.31 24.84
C LYS A 32 18.37 -47.78 23.51
N LYS A 33 17.24 -47.21 23.09
CA LYS A 33 16.76 -47.34 21.71
C LYS A 33 17.89 -46.89 20.81
N GLN A 34 18.59 -47.84 20.18
CA GLN A 34 19.60 -47.56 19.17
C GLN A 34 18.88 -46.79 18.07
N ARG A 35 19.11 -45.48 18.01
CA ARG A 35 18.67 -44.64 16.89
C ARG A 35 19.37 -45.20 15.66
N THR A 36 18.64 -45.96 14.85
CA THR A 36 19.07 -46.38 13.52
C THR A 36 19.51 -45.11 12.77
N LYS A 37 20.80 -44.98 12.50
CA LYS A 37 21.35 -43.83 11.77
C LYS A 37 20.68 -43.81 10.40
N LYS A 38 19.87 -42.78 10.13
CA LYS A 38 19.33 -42.56 8.79
C LYS A 38 20.51 -42.41 7.83
N PRO A 39 20.43 -42.96 6.60
CA PRO A 39 21.48 -42.76 5.62
C PRO A 39 21.70 -41.25 5.38
N PRO A 40 22.94 -40.81 5.11
CA PRO A 40 23.22 -39.41 4.82
C PRO A 40 22.37 -38.96 3.62
N ILE A 41 21.68 -37.83 3.78
CA ILE A 41 20.84 -37.25 2.73
C ILE A 41 21.78 -36.59 1.73
N GLU A 42 21.72 -37.01 0.47
CA GLU A 42 22.46 -36.34 -0.61
C GLU A 42 21.90 -34.92 -0.83
N PRO A 43 22.75 -33.88 -0.84
CA PRO A 43 22.29 -32.51 -1.00
C PRO A 43 21.74 -32.28 -2.41
N PHE A 44 20.59 -31.61 -2.49
CA PHE A 44 20.00 -31.22 -3.75
C PHE A 44 20.88 -30.19 -4.49
N ARG A 45 21.22 -30.47 -5.73
CA ARG A 45 22.02 -29.58 -6.59
C ARG A 45 21.19 -28.41 -7.10
N PHE A 46 20.98 -27.43 -6.24
CA PHE A 46 20.12 -26.28 -6.52
C PHE A 46 20.55 -25.47 -7.76
N PHE A 47 21.85 -25.34 -8.02
CA PHE A 47 22.35 -24.55 -9.16
C PHE A 47 22.33 -25.29 -10.51
N ASP A 48 22.02 -26.58 -10.51
CA ASP A 48 21.81 -27.36 -11.74
C ASP A 48 20.40 -27.10 -12.32
N LEU A 49 19.50 -26.47 -11.54
CA LEU A 49 18.20 -26.01 -12.02
C LEU A 49 18.36 -24.83 -12.99
N PRO A 50 17.49 -24.67 -14.01
CA PRO A 50 17.41 -23.46 -14.82
C PRO A 50 17.14 -22.19 -13.99
N SER A 51 17.59 -21.02 -14.48
CA SER A 51 17.44 -19.72 -13.80
C SER A 51 16.00 -19.41 -13.42
N GLU A 52 15.06 -19.69 -14.30
CA GLU A 52 13.64 -19.37 -14.15
C GLU A 52 13.05 -20.13 -12.96
N ILE A 53 13.47 -21.39 -12.78
CA ILE A 53 13.06 -22.22 -11.65
C ILE A 53 13.71 -21.71 -10.37
N ARG A 54 14.99 -21.31 -10.40
CA ARG A 54 15.66 -20.72 -9.24
C ARG A 54 14.97 -19.43 -8.78
N LEU A 55 14.59 -18.54 -9.70
CA LEU A 55 13.83 -17.31 -9.41
C LEU A 55 12.47 -17.63 -8.75
N ARG A 56 11.75 -18.64 -9.23
CA ARG A 56 10.51 -19.10 -8.57
C ARG A 56 10.77 -19.59 -7.15
N VAL A 57 11.85 -20.34 -6.93
CA VAL A 57 12.23 -20.78 -5.57
C VAL A 57 12.55 -19.58 -4.68
N TYR A 58 13.31 -18.59 -5.17
CA TYR A 58 13.59 -17.37 -4.42
C TYR A 58 12.31 -16.62 -4.06
N HIS A 59 11.36 -16.50 -4.99
CA HIS A 59 10.05 -15.92 -4.71
C HIS A 59 9.35 -16.61 -3.54
N PHE A 60 9.31 -17.95 -3.54
CA PHE A 60 8.71 -18.69 -2.46
C PHE A 60 9.43 -18.48 -1.12
N VAL A 61 10.77 -18.54 -1.11
CA VAL A 61 11.57 -18.39 0.11
C VAL A 61 11.46 -16.98 0.68
N LEU A 62 11.53 -15.95 -0.17
CA LEU A 62 11.51 -14.55 0.24
C LEU A 62 10.09 -14.10 0.63
N PHE A 63 9.07 -14.40 -0.16
CA PHE A 63 7.77 -13.73 -0.05
C PHE A 63 6.63 -14.58 0.55
N THR A 64 6.75 -15.92 0.62
CA THR A 64 5.63 -16.77 1.11
C THR A 64 5.43 -16.63 2.62
N PRO A 65 4.34 -16.07 3.17
CA PRO A 65 4.21 -15.85 4.62
C PRO A 65 4.37 -17.15 5.44
N LYS A 66 5.09 -17.12 6.57
CA LYS A 66 5.15 -18.28 7.47
C LYS A 66 3.77 -18.46 8.13
N ARG A 67 3.12 -19.61 7.93
CA ARG A 67 1.77 -19.93 8.45
C ARG A 67 1.58 -19.54 9.92
N ARG A 68 0.35 -19.09 10.24
CA ARG A 68 -0.25 -18.84 11.57
C ARG A 68 0.20 -17.63 12.39
N ARG A 69 0.97 -16.69 11.85
CA ARG A 69 1.09 -15.36 12.47
C ARG A 69 0.35 -14.35 11.62
N THR A 70 -0.50 -13.55 12.26
CA THR A 70 -1.08 -12.36 11.63
C THR A 70 0.08 -11.59 10.98
N PRO A 71 -0.02 -11.24 9.69
CA PRO A 71 1.02 -10.46 9.03
C PRO A 71 1.25 -9.22 9.89
N ARG A 72 2.50 -9.01 10.31
CA ARG A 72 2.88 -7.78 10.99
C ARG A 72 2.67 -6.68 9.96
N ILE A 73 1.75 -5.77 10.24
CA ILE A 73 1.36 -4.68 9.35
C ILE A 73 2.64 -3.93 8.93
N THR A 74 2.83 -3.74 7.63
CA THR A 74 4.03 -3.12 7.02
C THR A 74 3.84 -1.65 6.68
N GLY A 75 2.84 -0.99 7.25
CA GLY A 75 2.46 0.39 6.96
C GLY A 75 0.94 0.52 6.89
N SER A 76 0.43 1.76 6.90
CA SER A 76 -1.02 2.01 6.82
C SER A 76 -1.50 2.38 5.41
N VAL A 77 -0.59 2.65 4.48
CA VAL A 77 -0.85 3.42 3.26
C VAL A 77 -0.02 2.91 2.06
N GLY A 78 -0.48 3.17 0.84
CA GLY A 78 0.21 2.79 -0.39
C GLY A 78 0.52 1.30 -0.54
N ALA A 79 1.59 0.98 -1.27
CA ALA A 79 2.10 -0.37 -1.52
C ALA A 79 2.44 -1.14 -0.23
N SER A 80 2.58 -0.42 0.88
CA SER A 80 2.89 -0.96 2.20
C SER A 80 1.68 -1.18 3.13
N SER A 81 0.47 -0.81 2.69
CA SER A 81 -0.80 -0.93 3.43
C SER A 81 -1.16 -2.38 3.77
N LYS A 82 -1.99 -2.59 4.79
CA LYS A 82 -2.51 -3.89 5.23
C LYS A 82 -3.23 -4.69 4.13
N LYS A 83 -3.81 -4.00 3.14
CA LYS A 83 -4.46 -4.63 1.98
C LYS A 83 -3.45 -5.24 1.00
N ASN A 84 -2.23 -4.72 0.98
CA ASN A 84 -1.13 -5.27 0.21
C ASN A 84 -0.42 -6.32 1.07
N PRO A 85 -0.29 -7.58 0.61
CA PRO A 85 0.41 -8.61 1.36
C PRO A 85 1.85 -8.13 1.65
N PRO A 86 2.44 -8.50 2.79
CA PRO A 86 3.75 -7.99 3.17
C PRO A 86 4.76 -8.35 2.08
N LEU A 87 5.17 -7.32 1.34
CA LEU A 87 6.18 -7.44 0.31
C LEU A 87 7.53 -7.75 0.97
N SER A 88 7.84 -7.18 2.14
CA SER A 88 9.18 -7.35 2.72
C SER A 88 9.36 -8.72 3.42
N PRO A 89 10.36 -9.52 3.03
CA PRO A 89 10.77 -10.73 3.74
C PRO A 89 11.21 -10.42 5.16
N THR A 90 10.79 -11.26 6.11
CA THR A 90 11.34 -11.27 7.47
C THR A 90 12.86 -11.47 7.47
N SER A 91 13.59 -10.91 8.45
CA SER A 91 15.06 -10.97 8.53
C SER A 91 15.69 -12.35 8.29
N HIS A 92 15.05 -13.42 8.77
CA HIS A 92 15.52 -14.80 8.56
C HIS A 92 15.53 -15.26 7.09
N ARG A 93 14.80 -14.59 6.20
CA ARG A 93 14.72 -14.91 4.77
C ARG A 93 15.79 -14.22 3.98
N VAL A 94 16.10 -12.99 4.36
CA VAL A 94 17.22 -12.22 3.82
C VAL A 94 18.55 -12.92 4.14
N ALA A 95 18.60 -13.79 5.17
CA ALA A 95 19.75 -14.66 5.42
C ALA A 95 20.12 -15.58 4.23
N LEU A 96 19.18 -15.82 3.28
CA LEU A 96 19.47 -16.49 2.01
C LEU A 96 20.63 -15.82 1.25
N PHE A 97 20.74 -14.50 1.35
CA PHE A 97 21.80 -13.72 0.70
C PHE A 97 23.19 -14.03 1.23
N LEU A 98 23.31 -14.76 2.34
CA LEU A 98 24.57 -15.12 2.96
C LEU A 98 25.04 -16.55 2.60
N ALA A 99 24.22 -17.33 1.88
CA ALA A 99 24.52 -18.73 1.60
C ALA A 99 25.66 -18.91 0.58
N SER A 100 25.67 -18.15 -0.51
CA SER A 100 26.76 -18.13 -1.50
C SER A 100 26.72 -16.86 -2.34
N ARG A 101 27.82 -16.53 -3.04
CA ARG A 101 27.89 -15.35 -3.93
C ARG A 101 26.87 -15.42 -5.06
N ARG A 102 26.77 -16.57 -5.74
CA ARG A 102 25.79 -16.76 -6.83
C ARG A 102 24.35 -16.64 -6.34
N MET A 103 24.04 -17.18 -5.17
CA MET A 103 22.72 -17.03 -4.57
C MET A 103 22.43 -15.59 -4.17
N HIS A 104 23.43 -14.90 -3.61
CA HIS A 104 23.33 -13.49 -3.26
C HIS A 104 22.97 -12.65 -4.48
N ASP A 105 23.72 -12.78 -5.57
CA ASP A 105 23.52 -11.95 -6.77
C ASP A 105 22.14 -12.20 -7.39
N GLU A 106 21.73 -13.47 -7.57
CA GLU A 106 20.41 -13.78 -8.13
C GLU A 106 19.24 -13.40 -7.20
N ALA A 107 19.35 -13.69 -5.91
CA ALA A 107 18.25 -13.47 -4.96
C ALA A 107 18.11 -12.00 -4.55
N SER A 108 19.21 -11.25 -4.43
CA SER A 108 19.15 -9.81 -4.14
C SER A 108 18.56 -9.04 -5.32
N ASP A 109 19.00 -9.35 -6.54
CA ASP A 109 18.45 -8.74 -7.76
C ASP A 109 16.93 -8.96 -7.87
N TYR A 110 16.48 -10.20 -7.64
CA TYR A 110 15.07 -10.54 -7.63
C TYR A 110 14.29 -9.85 -6.49
N PHE A 111 14.90 -9.76 -5.30
CA PHE A 111 14.30 -9.07 -4.16
C PHE A 111 14.06 -7.60 -4.46
N TYR A 112 15.09 -6.86 -4.87
CA TYR A 112 15.00 -5.41 -5.06
C TYR A 112 14.13 -5.03 -6.26
N SER A 113 14.04 -5.90 -7.28
CA SER A 113 13.16 -5.68 -8.43
C SER A 113 11.69 -5.97 -8.13
N THR A 114 11.39 -6.87 -7.20
CA THR A 114 9.99 -7.22 -6.85
C THR A 114 9.38 -6.29 -5.80
N GLN A 115 10.22 -5.68 -4.96
CA GLN A 115 9.77 -4.81 -3.88
C GLN A 115 9.49 -3.40 -4.36
N VAL A 116 8.48 -2.78 -3.75
CA VAL A 116 8.24 -1.34 -3.85
C VAL A 116 8.92 -0.68 -2.67
N PHE A 117 9.78 0.32 -2.91
CA PHE A 117 10.44 1.06 -1.83
C PHE A 117 9.88 2.46 -1.69
N ARG A 118 9.83 3.00 -0.46
CA ARG A 118 9.40 4.38 -0.24
C ARG A 118 10.53 5.36 -0.53
N LEU A 119 10.18 6.47 -1.16
CA LEU A 119 11.10 7.57 -1.39
C LEU A 119 11.52 8.23 -0.06
N PHE A 120 10.55 8.48 0.82
CA PHE A 120 10.76 9.11 2.12
C PHE A 120 10.18 8.30 3.28
N HIS A 121 10.68 8.60 4.48
CA HIS A 121 10.12 8.05 5.71
C HIS A 121 8.79 8.75 6.03
N LEU A 122 7.85 7.98 6.57
CA LEU A 122 6.57 8.45 7.09
C LEU A 122 6.52 8.22 8.59
N GLN A 123 5.62 8.93 9.27
CA GLN A 123 5.30 8.70 10.68
C GLN A 123 4.39 7.49 10.85
N ASP A 124 4.82 6.33 10.33
CA ASP A 124 4.09 5.09 10.49
C ASP A 124 5.02 3.96 10.95
N TYR A 125 4.43 2.84 11.36
CA TYR A 125 5.18 1.70 11.87
C TYR A 125 5.73 0.80 10.74
N SER A 126 5.96 1.34 9.54
CA SER A 126 6.54 0.56 8.46
C SER A 126 7.98 0.16 8.80
N ARG A 127 8.27 -1.13 8.63
CA ARG A 127 9.63 -1.66 8.80
C ARG A 127 10.42 -1.68 7.50
N MET A 128 9.82 -1.21 6.40
CA MET A 128 10.48 -1.25 5.10
C MET A 128 11.48 -0.09 5.00
N PRO A 129 12.74 -0.36 4.62
CA PRO A 129 13.71 0.71 4.42
C PRO A 129 13.26 1.63 3.29
N THR A 130 13.58 2.92 3.42
CA THR A 130 13.49 3.87 2.30
C THR A 130 14.65 3.65 1.34
N ILE A 131 14.55 4.21 0.13
CA ILE A 131 15.61 4.12 -0.88
C ILE A 131 16.97 4.62 -0.36
N ARG A 132 16.96 5.60 0.55
CA ARG A 132 18.17 6.18 1.14
C ARG A 132 18.95 5.19 1.99
N ALA A 133 18.25 4.24 2.62
CA ALA A 133 18.86 3.21 3.45
C ALA A 133 19.39 2.01 2.62
N ILE A 134 19.12 1.98 1.32
CA ILE A 134 19.58 0.90 0.43
C ILE A 134 21.00 1.19 -0.02
N ALA A 135 21.88 0.19 0.12
CA ALA A 135 23.25 0.29 -0.32
C ALA A 135 23.33 0.55 -1.84
N PRO A 136 24.24 1.41 -2.32
CA PRO A 136 24.32 1.81 -3.73
C PRO A 136 24.37 0.64 -4.72
N ARG A 137 25.05 -0.45 -4.35
CA ARG A 137 25.16 -1.67 -5.17
C ARG A 137 23.81 -2.26 -5.60
N TYR A 138 22.75 -2.10 -4.80
CA TYR A 138 21.44 -2.69 -5.09
C TYR A 138 20.47 -1.73 -5.79
N ARG A 139 20.79 -0.44 -5.88
CA ARG A 139 19.89 0.56 -6.47
C ARG A 139 19.57 0.32 -7.95
N PRO A 140 20.52 -0.14 -8.79
CA PRO A 140 20.19 -0.48 -10.18
C PRO A 140 19.15 -1.60 -10.32
N SER A 141 19.02 -2.48 -9.33
CA SER A 141 18.04 -3.57 -9.32
C SER A 141 16.63 -3.11 -8.92
N ILE A 142 16.47 -1.89 -8.37
CA ILE A 142 15.17 -1.37 -7.94
C ILE A 142 14.31 -1.04 -9.17
N ALA A 143 13.12 -1.63 -9.24
CA ALA A 143 12.20 -1.41 -10.35
C ALA A 143 11.04 -0.46 -10.01
N THR A 144 10.69 -0.32 -8.72
CA THR A 144 9.52 0.46 -8.30
C THR A 144 9.80 1.23 -7.01
N VAL A 145 9.52 2.53 -7.06
CA VAL A 145 9.57 3.43 -5.91
C VAL A 145 8.22 4.11 -5.76
N GLU A 146 7.81 4.34 -4.51
CA GLU A 146 6.57 5.00 -4.15
C GLU A 146 6.85 6.29 -3.37
N LEU A 147 6.19 7.36 -3.79
CA LEU A 147 6.06 8.61 -3.04
C LEU A 147 4.65 8.67 -2.47
N ILE A 148 4.58 8.87 -1.16
CA ILE A 148 3.31 9.01 -0.45
C ILE A 148 3.16 10.48 -0.07
N LEU A 149 2.06 11.09 -0.49
CA LEU A 149 1.70 12.48 -0.26
C LEU A 149 0.46 12.55 0.64
N GLY A 150 0.26 13.69 1.29
CA GLY A 150 -0.83 13.95 2.22
C GLY A 150 -0.42 13.82 3.70
N SER A 151 0.61 13.05 4.04
CA SER A 151 1.14 13.04 5.41
C SER A 151 1.85 14.36 5.73
N SER A 152 1.70 14.87 6.96
CA SER A 152 2.37 16.09 7.43
C SER A 152 2.14 17.31 6.53
N TRP A 153 0.96 17.41 5.90
CA TRP A 153 0.67 18.45 4.90
C TRP A 153 0.68 19.89 5.43
N THR A 154 0.48 20.07 6.73
CA THR A 154 0.61 21.36 7.44
C THR A 154 2.05 21.69 7.81
N ALA A 155 2.97 20.73 7.78
CA ALA A 155 4.39 20.95 8.06
C ALA A 155 5.24 19.82 7.43
N PRO A 156 5.42 19.82 6.09
CA PRO A 156 6.14 18.76 5.42
C PRO A 156 7.57 18.63 5.98
N PRO A 157 8.10 17.41 6.18
CA PRO A 157 9.42 17.24 6.76
C PRO A 157 10.50 17.90 5.89
N ARG A 158 11.40 18.66 6.51
CA ARG A 158 12.51 19.34 5.79
C ARG A 158 13.42 18.39 5.02
N GLU A 159 13.45 17.12 5.43
CA GLU A 159 14.23 16.06 4.79
C GLU A 159 13.62 15.59 3.46
N TRP A 160 12.40 15.99 3.13
CA TRP A 160 11.74 15.70 1.85
C TRP A 160 12.32 16.60 0.75
N THR A 161 13.60 16.44 0.49
CA THR A 161 14.35 17.18 -0.52
C THR A 161 15.01 16.20 -1.46
N ILE A 162 14.91 16.47 -2.76
CA ILE A 162 15.54 15.63 -3.77
C ILE A 162 17.01 16.02 -3.87
N THR A 163 17.86 15.18 -3.29
CA THR A 163 19.32 15.33 -3.32
C THR A 163 19.95 14.17 -4.08
N ARG A 164 21.16 14.36 -4.59
CA ARG A 164 21.88 13.29 -5.32
C ARG A 164 22.11 12.06 -4.43
N SER A 165 22.15 12.26 -3.11
CA SER A 165 22.30 11.19 -2.12
C SER A 165 21.17 10.14 -2.13
N LEU A 166 20.00 10.48 -2.68
CA LEU A 166 18.90 9.53 -2.86
C LEU A 166 19.20 8.46 -3.91
N GLY A 167 20.12 8.73 -4.85
CA GLY A 167 20.53 7.77 -5.87
C GLY A 167 19.44 7.46 -6.90
N LEU A 168 18.51 8.39 -7.17
CA LEU A 168 17.46 8.22 -8.18
C LEU A 168 18.05 7.95 -9.58
N GLU A 169 19.14 8.64 -9.91
CA GLU A 169 19.88 8.47 -11.17
C GLU A 169 20.48 7.06 -11.32
N GLU A 170 20.73 6.36 -10.22
CA GLU A 170 21.31 5.01 -10.19
C GLU A 170 20.25 3.92 -10.41
N MET A 171 18.96 4.26 -10.43
CA MET A 171 17.84 3.31 -10.56
C MET A 171 17.52 3.01 -12.02
N GLU A 172 18.45 2.36 -12.72
CA GLU A 172 18.39 2.15 -14.17
C GLU A 172 17.18 1.34 -14.65
N ARG A 173 16.70 0.38 -13.85
CA ARG A 173 15.55 -0.50 -14.18
C ARG A 173 14.19 0.10 -13.87
N MET A 174 14.16 1.25 -13.20
CA MET A 174 12.90 1.86 -12.83
C MET A 174 12.17 2.35 -14.08
N ARG A 175 10.94 1.87 -14.27
CA ARG A 175 10.04 2.25 -15.38
C ARG A 175 8.74 2.88 -14.90
N THR A 176 8.35 2.57 -13.66
CA THR A 176 7.13 3.06 -13.03
C THR A 176 7.46 3.70 -11.69
N PHE A 177 6.99 4.94 -11.50
CA PHE A 177 7.02 5.65 -10.24
C PHE A 177 5.60 5.74 -9.69
N LYS A 178 5.40 5.30 -8.44
CA LYS A 178 4.08 5.31 -7.82
C LYS A 178 3.93 6.57 -6.97
N VAL A 179 2.78 7.22 -7.07
CA VAL A 179 2.39 8.36 -6.24
C VAL A 179 1.08 8.01 -5.57
N PHE A 180 1.11 7.83 -4.24
CA PHE A 180 -0.06 7.54 -3.44
C PHE A 180 -0.48 8.79 -2.67
N LEU A 181 -1.75 9.20 -2.80
CA LEU A 181 -2.28 10.37 -2.10
C LEU A 181 -3.15 9.96 -0.91
N GLU A 182 -2.75 10.42 0.28
CA GLU A 182 -3.53 10.18 1.48
C GLU A 182 -4.70 11.17 1.63
N VAL A 183 -4.43 12.44 1.35
CA VAL A 183 -5.39 13.53 1.51
C VAL A 183 -5.08 14.64 0.50
N ASP A 184 -6.11 15.36 0.07
CA ASP A 184 -5.98 16.60 -0.69
C ASP A 184 -6.34 17.80 0.21
N PRO A 185 -5.35 18.53 0.75
CA PRO A 185 -5.57 19.71 1.58
C PRO A 185 -6.21 20.90 0.85
N SER A 186 -6.33 20.86 -0.47
CA SER A 186 -7.03 21.90 -1.24
C SER A 186 -8.55 21.84 -1.05
N HIS A 187 -9.07 20.72 -0.53
CA HIS A 187 -10.49 20.59 -0.21
C HIS A 187 -10.90 21.63 0.85
N PRO A 188 -12.04 22.35 0.67
CA PRO A 188 -12.46 23.41 1.60
C PRO A 188 -12.65 23.01 3.06
N VAL A 189 -12.83 21.72 3.37
CA VAL A 189 -12.90 21.21 4.74
C VAL A 189 -11.61 21.49 5.53
N PHE A 190 -10.49 21.70 4.83
CA PHE A 190 -9.18 22.00 5.43
C PHE A 190 -8.85 23.50 5.48
N GLU A 191 -9.76 24.39 5.09
CA GLU A 191 -9.50 25.83 4.99
C GLU A 191 -9.02 26.47 6.30
N GLY A 192 -9.55 26.06 7.44
CA GLY A 192 -9.12 26.54 8.76
C GLY A 192 -7.84 25.89 9.31
N PHE A 193 -7.35 24.83 8.66
CA PHE A 193 -6.19 24.05 9.12
C PHE A 193 -4.95 24.22 8.25
N ARG A 194 -5.12 24.77 7.03
CA ARG A 194 -4.03 24.96 6.07
C ARG A 194 -3.19 26.19 6.37
N ILE A 195 -1.89 26.10 6.07
CA ILE A 195 -1.00 27.27 6.09
C ILE A 195 -1.46 28.28 5.03
N SER A 196 -1.70 27.81 3.81
CA SER A 196 -2.30 28.57 2.73
C SER A 196 -3.00 27.62 1.75
N LYS A 197 -3.77 28.18 0.80
CA LYS A 197 -4.53 27.41 -0.19
C LYS A 197 -3.63 26.51 -1.05
N ASP A 198 -2.51 27.04 -1.49
CA ASP A 198 -1.66 26.39 -2.51
C ASP A 198 -0.35 25.83 -1.93
N PHE A 199 -0.01 26.14 -0.67
CA PHE A 199 1.26 25.74 -0.04
C PHE A 199 1.63 24.26 -0.25
N TYR A 200 0.73 23.33 0.10
CA TYR A 200 1.02 21.91 -0.01
C TYR A 200 0.95 21.41 -1.47
N THR A 201 0.07 22.00 -2.27
CA THR A 201 -0.08 21.70 -3.70
C THR A 201 1.20 22.05 -4.46
N ASP A 202 1.76 23.23 -4.22
CA ASP A 202 2.99 23.70 -4.81
C ASP A 202 4.17 22.86 -4.33
N PHE A 203 4.28 22.63 -3.01
CA PHE A 203 5.32 21.77 -2.44
C PHE A 203 5.33 20.38 -3.07
N ALA A 204 4.17 19.72 -3.19
CA ALA A 204 4.06 18.39 -3.76
C ALA A 204 4.36 18.37 -5.27
N GLY A 205 3.90 19.39 -6.01
CA GLY A 205 4.22 19.57 -7.42
C GLY A 205 5.71 19.73 -7.66
N ASP A 206 6.36 20.63 -6.93
CA ASP A 206 7.80 20.88 -7.03
C ASP A 206 8.61 19.63 -6.62
N LEU A 207 8.17 18.93 -5.58
CA LEU A 207 8.79 17.68 -5.16
C LEU A 207 8.73 16.62 -6.27
N LEU A 208 7.55 16.44 -6.87
CA LEU A 208 7.37 15.49 -7.98
C LEU A 208 8.21 15.89 -9.19
N LYS A 209 8.18 17.16 -9.59
CA LYS A 209 9.00 17.69 -10.69
C LYS A 209 10.48 17.34 -10.50
N ASN A 210 11.02 17.63 -9.32
CA ASN A 210 12.42 17.33 -9.00
C ASN A 210 12.74 15.82 -9.04
N VAL A 211 11.77 14.95 -8.75
CA VAL A 211 11.92 13.49 -8.90
C VAL A 211 11.98 13.10 -10.37
N LEU A 212 11.04 13.61 -11.18
CA LEU A 212 10.92 13.27 -12.59
C LEU A 212 12.17 13.68 -13.40
N GLU A 213 12.78 14.80 -13.05
CA GLU A 213 14.03 15.28 -13.67
C GLU A 213 15.23 14.35 -13.42
N ARG A 214 15.21 13.56 -12.33
CA ARG A 214 16.34 12.70 -11.93
C ARG A 214 16.16 11.22 -12.23
N LEU A 215 15.04 10.85 -12.85
CA LEU A 215 14.75 9.47 -13.24
C LEU A 215 14.83 9.34 -14.77
N PRO A 216 16.01 8.99 -15.32
CA PRO A 216 16.24 9.05 -16.77
C PRO A 216 15.35 8.09 -17.55
N ASN A 217 15.12 6.88 -17.01
CA ASN A 217 14.42 5.81 -17.71
C ASN A 217 12.94 5.68 -17.32
N LEU A 218 12.39 6.67 -16.62
CA LEU A 218 10.98 6.62 -16.21
C LEU A 218 10.06 6.73 -17.42
N GLU A 219 9.08 5.82 -17.51
CA GLU A 219 8.07 5.81 -18.57
C GLU A 219 6.68 6.20 -18.02
N TYR A 220 6.30 5.64 -16.86
CA TYR A 220 4.98 5.77 -16.28
C TYR A 220 5.03 6.37 -14.86
N VAL A 221 4.07 7.23 -14.56
CA VAL A 221 3.73 7.64 -13.20
C VAL A 221 2.36 7.08 -12.87
N GLU A 222 2.30 6.18 -11.89
CA GLU A 222 1.07 5.56 -11.43
C GLU A 222 0.51 6.36 -10.25
N PHE A 223 -0.69 6.92 -10.40
CA PHE A 223 -1.39 7.61 -9.31
C PHE A 223 -2.42 6.71 -8.65
N ASP A 224 -2.44 6.75 -7.33
CA ASP A 224 -3.45 6.08 -6.50
C ASP A 224 -3.72 6.91 -5.24
N GLY A 225 -4.72 6.56 -4.44
CA GLY A 225 -4.99 7.28 -3.20
C GLY A 225 -6.20 6.81 -2.42
N TRP A 226 -6.48 7.48 -1.31
CA TRP A 226 -7.71 7.24 -0.56
C TRP A 226 -8.95 7.76 -1.29
N PRO A 227 -10.15 7.20 -1.02
CA PRO A 227 -11.41 7.63 -1.65
C PRO A 227 -11.75 9.11 -1.51
N SER A 228 -11.24 9.77 -0.46
CA SER A 228 -11.42 11.21 -0.21
C SER A 228 -10.70 12.09 -1.23
N VAL A 229 -9.68 11.56 -1.92
CA VAL A 229 -8.94 12.28 -2.95
C VAL A 229 -9.71 12.20 -4.26
N ARG A 230 -9.95 13.36 -4.88
CA ARG A 230 -10.63 13.48 -6.17
C ARG A 230 -9.63 13.64 -7.30
N LYS A 231 -9.91 13.04 -8.46
CA LYS A 231 -9.05 13.17 -9.65
C LYS A 231 -8.97 14.63 -10.12
N SER A 232 -10.06 15.35 -9.90
CA SER A 232 -10.24 16.77 -10.24
C SER A 232 -9.79 17.76 -9.17
N GLY A 233 -9.30 17.27 -8.03
CA GLY A 233 -8.77 18.09 -6.95
C GLY A 233 -7.56 18.90 -7.39
N ALA A 234 -7.31 20.05 -6.75
CA ALA A 234 -6.24 20.95 -7.17
C ALA A 234 -4.86 20.30 -7.05
N LEU A 235 -4.65 19.49 -6.01
CA LEU A 235 -3.42 18.72 -5.83
C LEU A 235 -3.20 17.75 -6.99
N MET A 236 -4.22 16.94 -7.33
CA MET A 236 -4.10 15.98 -8.42
C MET A 236 -3.88 16.68 -9.77
N LYS A 237 -4.61 17.77 -10.06
CA LYS A 237 -4.41 18.56 -11.27
C LYS A 237 -2.97 19.08 -11.39
N ARG A 238 -2.39 19.59 -10.29
CA ARG A 238 -0.99 20.02 -10.26
C ARG A 238 -0.04 18.85 -10.54
N LEU A 239 -0.22 17.71 -9.89
CA LEU A 239 0.67 16.56 -10.10
C LEU A 239 0.57 16.01 -11.53
N MET A 240 -0.64 15.87 -12.08
CA MET A 240 -0.83 15.44 -13.48
C MET A 240 -0.18 16.42 -14.46
N HIS A 241 -0.25 17.72 -14.18
CA HIS A 241 0.41 18.74 -14.98
C HIS A 241 1.93 18.54 -15.01
N GLU A 242 2.58 18.32 -13.86
CA GLU A 242 4.03 18.06 -13.79
C GLU A 242 4.43 16.79 -14.57
N VAL A 243 3.65 15.72 -14.46
CA VAL A 243 3.90 14.47 -15.20
C VAL A 243 3.81 14.68 -16.71
N ARG A 244 2.78 15.42 -17.17
CA ARG A 244 2.60 15.78 -18.59
C ARG A 244 3.72 16.69 -19.08
N ALA A 245 4.11 17.68 -18.29
CA ALA A 245 5.21 18.58 -18.60
C ALA A 245 6.54 17.83 -18.75
N ALA A 246 6.77 16.79 -17.94
CA ALA A 246 7.93 15.90 -18.06
C ALA A 246 7.81 14.86 -19.21
N GLY A 247 6.73 14.89 -20.00
CA GLY A 247 6.50 13.96 -21.11
C GLY A 247 6.30 12.50 -20.68
N LYS A 248 5.89 12.26 -19.43
CA LYS A 248 5.70 10.91 -18.89
C LYS A 248 4.24 10.48 -19.02
N LYS A 249 4.00 9.16 -19.11
CA LYS A 249 2.64 8.61 -19.21
C LYS A 249 2.03 8.48 -17.82
N ILE A 250 0.73 8.72 -17.73
CA ILE A 250 -0.04 8.53 -16.49
C ILE A 250 -0.64 7.13 -16.51
N ALA A 251 -0.56 6.44 -15.37
CA ALA A 251 -1.25 5.19 -15.09
C ALA A 251 -2.05 5.33 -13.80
N TRP A 252 -3.05 4.46 -13.60
CA TRP A 252 -3.94 4.50 -12.44
C TRP A 252 -3.78 3.24 -11.59
N GLY A 253 -3.62 3.44 -10.29
CA GLY A 253 -3.51 2.35 -9.32
C GLY A 253 -4.87 1.74 -8.94
N PRO A 254 -4.85 0.53 -8.36
CA PRO A 254 -6.04 -0.25 -8.10
C PRO A 254 -6.85 0.18 -6.86
N GLU A 255 -6.28 0.88 -5.88
CA GLU A 255 -6.99 1.15 -4.61
C GLU A 255 -8.13 2.16 -4.78
N ARG A 256 -7.89 3.26 -5.48
CA ARG A 256 -8.92 4.26 -5.78
C ARG A 256 -9.82 3.86 -6.94
N GLY A 257 -9.30 3.04 -7.85
CA GLY A 257 -10.00 2.60 -9.06
C GLY A 257 -10.19 3.72 -10.09
N TRP A 258 -9.29 4.70 -10.14
CA TRP A 258 -9.34 5.73 -11.18
C TRP A 258 -9.15 5.13 -12.56
N THR A 259 -9.82 5.71 -13.54
CA THR A 259 -9.67 5.37 -14.95
C THR A 259 -9.57 6.62 -15.82
N ASP A 260 -9.11 6.44 -17.05
CA ASP A 260 -9.12 7.52 -18.06
C ASP A 260 -10.54 7.99 -18.42
N TYR A 261 -11.56 7.18 -18.11
CA TYR A 261 -12.96 7.42 -18.48
C TYR A 261 -13.80 8.08 -17.38
N ASP A 262 -13.23 8.40 -16.22
CA ASP A 262 -13.99 8.86 -15.06
C ASP A 262 -14.67 10.23 -15.25
N GLY A 263 -14.36 10.98 -16.32
CA GLY A 263 -14.96 12.29 -16.64
C GLY A 263 -14.65 13.41 -15.62
N GLU A 264 -14.16 13.07 -14.43
CA GLU A 264 -13.84 14.00 -13.35
C GLU A 264 -12.75 15.00 -13.74
N GLU A 265 -11.80 14.61 -14.59
CA GLU A 265 -10.57 15.38 -14.87
C GLU A 265 -10.84 16.85 -15.25
N PHE A 266 -11.96 17.10 -15.92
CA PHE A 266 -12.37 18.43 -16.41
C PHE A 266 -13.40 19.14 -15.52
N SER A 267 -13.78 18.59 -14.36
CA SER A 267 -14.72 19.28 -13.48
C SER A 267 -14.04 20.47 -12.78
N ASP A 268 -14.59 21.68 -12.97
CA ASP A 268 -14.15 22.92 -12.32
C ASP A 268 -14.79 23.14 -10.93
N ASP A 269 -15.69 22.25 -10.54
CA ASP A 269 -16.30 22.17 -9.21
C ASP A 269 -16.14 20.76 -8.64
N ALA A 270 -14.88 20.33 -8.55
CA ALA A 270 -14.47 19.01 -8.06
C ALA A 270 -15.20 18.60 -6.77
N TYR A 271 -15.43 19.57 -5.88
CA TYR A 271 -15.97 19.36 -4.55
C TYR A 271 -17.44 19.78 -4.40
N GLY A 272 -18.11 20.21 -5.48
CA GLY A 272 -19.50 20.66 -5.44
C GLY A 272 -19.72 21.94 -4.64
N VAL A 273 -18.66 22.71 -4.40
CA VAL A 273 -18.64 23.88 -3.51
C VAL A 273 -19.34 25.04 -4.22
N LYS A 274 -19.07 25.25 -5.51
CA LYS A 274 -19.76 26.29 -6.29
C LYS A 274 -21.23 25.97 -6.44
N ALA A 275 -21.58 24.69 -6.63
CA ALA A 275 -22.97 24.25 -6.67
C ALA A 275 -23.69 24.46 -5.33
N HIS A 276 -23.01 24.20 -4.22
CA HIS A 276 -23.54 24.42 -2.87
C HIS A 276 -23.69 25.93 -2.55
N GLU A 277 -22.68 26.73 -2.85
CA GLU A 277 -22.72 28.20 -2.70
C GLU A 277 -23.87 28.80 -3.50
N LYS A 278 -24.03 28.42 -4.78
CA LYS A 278 -25.13 28.88 -5.62
C LYS A 278 -26.51 28.49 -5.06
N LYS A 279 -26.64 27.28 -4.51
CA LYS A 279 -27.86 26.85 -3.80
C LYS A 279 -28.14 27.69 -2.56
N MET A 280 -27.10 28.01 -1.78
CA MET A 280 -27.22 28.84 -0.58
C MET A 280 -27.57 30.29 -0.94
N GLU A 281 -26.97 30.85 -1.97
CA GLU A 281 -27.30 32.18 -2.50
C GLU A 281 -28.74 32.24 -3.03
N GLU A 282 -29.18 31.23 -3.78
CA GLU A 282 -30.56 31.16 -4.27
C GLU A 282 -31.56 31.04 -3.10
N LYS A 283 -31.23 30.24 -2.08
CA LYS A 283 -32.02 30.13 -0.86
C LYS A 283 -32.08 31.45 -0.09
N ALA A 284 -30.96 32.17 0.01
CA ALA A 284 -30.91 33.49 0.63
C ALA A 284 -31.71 34.52 -0.16
N ARG A 285 -31.63 34.51 -1.50
CA ARG A 285 -32.40 35.39 -2.38
C ARG A 285 -33.90 35.14 -2.25
N ARG A 286 -34.34 33.87 -2.32
CA ARG A 286 -35.75 33.50 -2.11
C ARG A 286 -36.26 33.88 -0.73
N LYS A 287 -35.43 33.75 0.31
CA LYS A 287 -35.78 34.19 1.66
C LYS A 287 -35.99 35.71 1.71
N LYS A 288 -35.10 36.48 1.09
CA LYS A 288 -35.21 37.94 1.01
C LYS A 288 -36.45 38.39 0.21
N GLU A 289 -36.72 37.78 -0.93
CA GLU A 289 -37.93 38.04 -1.74
C GLU A 289 -39.22 37.76 -0.94
N LEU A 290 -39.21 36.71 -0.11
CA LEU A 290 -40.35 36.35 0.73
C LEU A 290 -40.52 37.33 1.91
N GLU A 291 -39.43 37.80 2.51
CA GLU A 291 -39.46 38.86 3.54
C GLU A 291 -39.98 40.19 2.94
N GLU A 292 -39.51 40.61 1.76
CA GLU A 292 -39.97 41.80 1.05
C GLU A 292 -41.47 41.68 0.67
N ALA A 293 -41.92 40.52 0.20
CA ALA A 293 -43.32 40.27 -0.12
C ALA A 293 -44.23 40.30 1.13
N GLN A 294 -43.73 39.81 2.27
CA GLN A 294 -44.42 39.90 3.56
C GLN A 294 -44.52 41.35 4.06
N GLU A 295 -43.44 42.13 3.91
CA GLU A 295 -43.42 43.55 4.30
C GLU A 295 -44.36 44.38 3.41
N PHE A 296 -44.35 44.13 2.09
CA PHE A 296 -45.28 44.75 1.15
C PHE A 296 -46.74 44.43 1.49
N ALA A 297 -47.07 43.16 1.76
CA ALA A 297 -48.41 42.76 2.17
C ALA A 297 -48.85 43.48 3.46
N ARG A 298 -47.92 43.63 4.42
CA ARG A 298 -48.17 44.34 5.69
C ARG A 298 -48.47 45.82 5.48
N LEU A 299 -47.75 46.50 4.59
CA LEU A 299 -47.94 47.92 4.30
C LEU A 299 -49.24 48.20 3.54
N HIS A 300 -49.69 47.27 2.70
CA HIS A 300 -50.88 47.42 1.86
C HIS A 300 -52.14 46.75 2.43
N GLY A 301 -52.09 46.20 3.65
CA GLY A 301 -53.23 45.54 4.29
C GLY A 301 -53.70 44.27 3.58
N LEU A 302 -52.81 43.64 2.80
CA LEU A 302 -53.09 42.40 2.08
C LEU A 302 -52.80 41.18 2.98
N PRO A 303 -53.51 40.06 2.81
CA PRO A 303 -53.19 38.83 3.52
C PRO A 303 -51.77 38.37 3.15
N PRO A 304 -50.95 37.94 4.12
CA PRO A 304 -49.58 37.54 3.86
C PRO A 304 -49.55 36.33 2.91
N PRO A 305 -48.56 36.25 2.01
CA PRO A 305 -48.40 35.11 1.12
C PRO A 305 -48.21 33.83 1.95
N PRO A 306 -48.78 32.68 1.52
CA PRO A 306 -48.66 31.43 2.26
C PRO A 306 -47.18 31.06 2.37
N LEU A 307 -46.72 30.83 3.61
CA LEU A 307 -45.42 30.22 3.87
C LEU A 307 -45.47 28.84 3.21
N SER A 308 -44.82 28.68 2.05
CA SER A 308 -44.52 27.35 1.55
C SER A 308 -43.74 26.66 2.66
N LEU A 309 -44.28 25.55 3.16
CA LEU A 309 -43.75 24.81 4.29
C LEU A 309 -42.27 24.54 4.05
N PHE A 310 -41.42 25.32 4.71
CA PHE A 310 -40.05 24.95 4.98
C PHE A 310 -40.14 23.70 5.84
N ASN A 311 -40.13 22.54 5.20
CA ASN A 311 -39.95 21.28 5.88
C ASN A 311 -38.43 21.00 5.89
N PRO A 312 -37.70 21.31 6.98
CA PRO A 312 -36.26 21.11 7.04
C PRO A 312 -35.84 19.62 7.00
N TYR A 313 -36.79 18.69 6.84
CA TYR A 313 -36.56 17.24 6.87
C TYR A 313 -36.80 16.52 5.54
N LEU A 314 -37.00 17.21 4.41
CA LEU A 314 -37.29 16.54 3.12
C LEU A 314 -36.13 16.49 2.11
N ASP A 315 -34.97 17.07 2.41
CA ASP A 315 -33.78 17.03 1.52
C ASP A 315 -32.56 16.40 2.24
N TYR A 316 -32.61 15.10 2.52
CA TYR A 316 -31.44 14.28 2.86
C TYR A 316 -31.17 13.24 1.77
#